data_AF-A0A4Q9DIN5-F1
#
_entry.id   AF-A0A4Q9DIN5-F1
#
_cell.length_a   1.000
_cell.length_b   1.000
_cell.length_c   1.000
_cell.angle_alpha   90.00
_cell.angle_beta   90.00
_cell.angle_gamma   90.00
#
_symmetry.space_group_name_H-M   'P 1'
#
loop_
_entity.id
_entity.type
_entity.pdbx_description
1 polymer ?
#
loop_
_entity_poly.entity_id
_entity_poly.type
_entity_poly.pdbx_seq_one_letter_code
_entity_poly.pdbx_strand_id
1 'polypeptide(L)'
;MRKLRRLFSFPVLVILFVAGLSLLGKSFTSAKANDKPAVFYKDDYRIEVALPEGPAKALAENPFTLTLKDREGSPVSGAKIGMLLSMPDMFCGTSSAVLEETSPGVYRGSGVPLMAGASSADVSIDTGKQAIAVRYLFTAVH
;
A
#
# COMPACT_ATOMS: atom_id res chain seq x y z
N MET A 1 -8.89 35.33 21.80
CA MET A 1 -9.12 34.45 20.62
C MET A 1 -8.25 33.21 20.76
N ARG A 2 -8.81 32.08 21.21
CA ARG A 2 -8.06 30.82 21.44
C ARG A 2 -7.88 30.10 20.10
N LYS A 3 -6.63 29.89 19.68
CA LYS A 3 -6.27 29.00 18.56
C LYS A 3 -6.82 27.60 18.85
N LEU A 4 -7.93 27.27 18.22
CA LEU A 4 -8.51 25.93 18.26
C LEU A 4 -7.56 25.01 17.48
N ARG A 5 -6.73 24.27 18.22
CA ARG A 5 -5.89 23.18 17.72
C ARG A 5 -6.78 22.25 16.90
N ARG A 6 -6.54 22.15 15.58
CA ARG A 6 -7.09 21.08 14.75
C ARG A 6 -6.52 19.76 15.26
N LEU A 7 -7.26 19.16 16.20
CA LEU A 7 -6.97 17.87 16.83
C LEU A 7 -7.68 16.75 16.06
N PHE A 8 -7.71 16.82 14.73
CA PHE A 8 -8.06 15.66 13.92
C PHE A 8 -6.75 15.03 13.48
N SER A 9 -6.42 13.92 14.13
CA SER A 9 -5.23 13.12 13.84
C SER A 9 -5.30 12.66 12.38
N PHE A 10 -4.55 13.34 11.51
CA PHE A 10 -4.42 13.07 10.08
C PHE A 10 -4.21 11.58 9.67
N PRO A 11 -3.64 10.66 10.47
CA PRO A 11 -3.64 9.23 10.12
C PRO A 11 -5.03 8.58 10.05
N VAL A 12 -6.03 9.06 10.79
CA VAL A 12 -7.36 8.43 10.84
C VAL A 12 -8.12 8.58 9.51
N LEU A 13 -7.92 9.69 8.80
CA LEU A 13 -8.58 9.94 7.51
C LEU A 13 -8.05 9.01 6.41
N VAL A 14 -6.75 8.71 6.42
CA VAL A 14 -6.13 7.78 5.46
C VAL A 14 -6.65 6.36 5.66
N ILE A 15 -6.75 5.92 6.92
CA ILE A 15 -7.30 4.61 7.26
C ILE A 15 -8.79 4.50 6.89
N LEU A 16 -9.58 5.54 7.11
CA LEU A 16 -11.00 5.56 6.69
C LEU A 16 -11.17 5.55 5.17
N PHE A 17 -10.26 6.18 4.42
CA PHE A 17 -10.26 6.12 2.97
C PHE A 17 -9.90 4.71 2.46
N VAL A 18 -8.90 4.06 3.07
CA VAL A 18 -8.54 2.66 2.78
C VAL A 18 -9.73 1.71 3.01
N ALA A 19 -10.45 1.88 4.12
CA ALA A 19 -11.62 1.08 4.45
C ALA A 19 -12.81 1.38 3.51
N GLY A 20 -13.06 2.65 3.19
CA GLY A 20 -14.15 3.08 2.30
C GLY A 20 -13.94 2.67 0.85
N LEU A 21 -12.70 2.64 0.36
CA LEU A 21 -12.38 2.22 -1.01
C LEU A 21 -12.48 0.70 -1.18
N SER A 22 -12.24 -0.07 -0.11
CA SER A 22 -12.40 -1.54 -0.11
C SER A 22 -13.86 -1.99 -0.30
N LEU A 23 -14.84 -1.11 0.01
CA LEU A 23 -16.27 -1.40 -0.13
C LEU A 23 -16.82 -1.11 -1.54
N LEU A 24 -16.13 -0.32 -2.37
CA LEU A 24 -16.50 -0.15 -3.78
C LEU A 24 -15.80 -1.21 -4.64
N GLY A 25 -16.32 -2.43 -4.54
CA GLY A 25 -15.91 -3.57 -5.37
C GLY A 25 -16.11 -3.30 -6.86
N LYS A 26 -15.06 -2.82 -7.52
CA LYS A 26 -14.88 -3.03 -8.96
C LYS A 26 -14.02 -4.28 -9.12
N SER A 27 -14.57 -5.25 -9.83
CA SER A 27 -14.02 -6.59 -10.06
C SER A 27 -12.52 -6.57 -10.35
N PHE A 28 -11.71 -6.96 -9.36
CA PHE A 28 -10.30 -7.23 -9.55
C PHE A 28 -10.17 -8.65 -10.11
N THR A 29 -9.88 -8.76 -11.40
CA THR A 29 -9.45 -10.02 -12.01
C THR A 29 -8.27 -10.58 -11.24
N SER A 30 -8.36 -11.85 -10.80
CA SER A 30 -7.30 -12.59 -10.11
C SER A 30 -6.02 -12.55 -10.93
N ALA A 31 -5.09 -11.67 -10.56
CA ALA A 31 -3.72 -11.74 -11.04
C ALA A 31 -2.98 -12.80 -10.20
N LYS A 32 -2.02 -13.47 -10.82
CA LYS A 32 -1.18 -14.46 -10.14
C LYS A 32 -0.31 -13.72 -9.12
N ALA A 33 -0.15 -14.27 -7.92
CA ALA A 33 0.83 -13.77 -6.96
C ALA A 33 2.21 -13.71 -7.63
N ASN A 34 2.87 -12.55 -7.55
CA ASN A 34 4.16 -12.32 -8.17
C ASN A 34 5.10 -11.72 -7.13
N ASP A 35 6.08 -12.52 -6.68
CA ASP A 35 7.05 -12.08 -5.67
C ASP A 35 8.11 -11.12 -6.25
N LYS A 36 7.94 -10.70 -7.51
CA LYS A 36 8.75 -9.69 -8.17
C LYS A 36 8.15 -8.30 -7.99
N PRO A 37 8.97 -7.23 -8.05
CA PRO A 37 8.46 -5.87 -8.10
C PRO A 37 7.38 -5.70 -9.17
N ALA A 38 6.28 -5.06 -8.80
CA ALA A 38 5.19 -4.72 -9.71
C ALA A 38 5.20 -3.23 -10.00
N VAL A 39 5.10 -2.89 -11.28
CA VAL A 39 5.03 -1.50 -11.75
C VAL A 39 3.61 -1.21 -12.23
N PHE A 40 3.04 -0.14 -11.72
CA PHE A 40 1.73 0.36 -12.07
C PHE A 40 1.88 1.76 -12.68
N TYR A 41 1.14 2.00 -13.77
CA TYR A 41 0.98 3.32 -14.35
C TYR A 41 -0.46 3.75 -14.08
N LYS A 42 -0.64 4.80 -13.28
CA LYS A 42 -1.96 5.33 -12.97
C LYS A 42 -1.91 6.85 -13.03
N ASP A 43 -2.79 7.42 -13.85
CA ASP A 43 -2.81 8.86 -14.14
C ASP A 43 -1.41 9.32 -14.59
N ASP A 44 -0.82 10.32 -13.93
CA ASP A 44 0.52 10.83 -14.20
C ASP A 44 1.62 10.21 -13.31
N TYR A 45 1.38 9.04 -12.73
CA TYR A 45 2.30 8.43 -11.78
C TYR A 45 2.75 7.02 -12.19
N ARG A 46 4.06 6.78 -12.03
CA ARG A 46 4.68 5.45 -12.05
C ARG A 46 4.90 5.00 -10.61
N ILE A 47 4.23 3.93 -10.22
CA ILE A 47 4.26 3.36 -8.87
C ILE A 47 4.91 1.99 -8.97
N GLU A 48 5.99 1.77 -8.24
CA GLU A 48 6.65 0.48 -8.16
C GLU A 48 6.57 -0.05 -6.73
N VAL A 49 5.95 -1.21 -6.55
CA VAL A 49 5.81 -1.87 -5.25
C VAL A 49 6.65 -3.14 -5.27
N ALA A 50 7.47 -3.32 -4.23
CA ALA A 50 8.38 -4.44 -4.12
C ALA A 50 8.38 -5.05 -2.72
N LEU A 51 8.60 -6.36 -2.70
CA LEU A 51 8.88 -7.16 -1.50
C LEU A 51 10.34 -7.66 -1.61
N PRO A 52 11.34 -6.88 -1.17
CA PRO A 52 12.76 -7.17 -1.40
C PRO A 52 13.22 -8.53 -0.85
N GLU A 53 12.62 -9.02 0.22
CA GLU A 53 12.97 -10.29 0.88
C GLU A 53 12.00 -11.45 0.51
N GLY A 54 11.31 -11.33 -0.62
CA GLY A 54 10.28 -12.28 -1.03
C GLY A 54 10.78 -13.74 -1.21
N PRO A 55 9.88 -14.73 -1.04
CA PRO A 55 8.46 -14.61 -0.71
C PRO A 55 8.23 -14.16 0.75
N ALA A 56 7.05 -13.60 1.03
CA ALA A 56 6.74 -13.07 2.35
C ALA A 56 6.61 -14.21 3.37
N LYS A 57 6.89 -13.95 4.65
CA LYS A 57 6.65 -14.88 5.75
C LYS A 57 5.33 -14.58 6.44
N ALA A 58 4.46 -15.58 6.53
CA ALA A 58 3.20 -15.51 7.25
C ALA A 58 3.45 -15.28 8.75
N LEU A 59 2.58 -14.50 9.40
CA LEU A 59 2.65 -14.15 10.82
C LEU A 59 3.97 -13.48 11.25
N ALA A 60 4.71 -12.90 10.30
CA ALA A 60 5.94 -12.17 10.53
C ALA A 60 5.93 -10.81 9.79
N GLU A 61 6.76 -9.88 10.25
CA GLU A 61 6.97 -8.62 9.54
C GLU A 61 7.71 -8.86 8.23
N ASN A 62 7.20 -8.25 7.16
CA ASN A 62 7.79 -8.29 5.85
C ASN A 62 8.04 -6.87 5.34
N PRO A 63 9.26 -6.53 4.95
CA PRO A 63 9.57 -5.20 4.46
C PRO A 63 8.96 -5.00 3.07
N PHE A 64 8.21 -3.92 2.90
CA PHE A 64 7.73 -3.44 1.61
C PHE A 64 8.46 -2.15 1.23
N THR A 65 8.74 -2.01 -0.06
CA THR A 65 9.26 -0.77 -0.63
C THR A 65 8.31 -0.28 -1.72
N LEU A 66 8.03 1.02 -1.72
CA LEU A 66 7.30 1.69 -2.78
C LEU A 66 8.15 2.82 -3.35
N THR A 67 8.34 2.82 -4.67
CA THR A 67 8.94 3.95 -5.40
C THR A 67 7.86 4.68 -6.19
N LEU A 68 7.74 5.98 -5.98
CA LEU A 68 6.75 6.86 -6.60
C LEU A 68 7.45 7.92 -7.46
N LYS A 69 7.13 7.93 -8.74
CA LYS A 69 7.60 8.93 -9.71
C LYS A 69 6.42 9.53 -10.46
N ASP A 70 6.59 10.76 -10.92
CA ASP A 70 5.67 11.36 -11.88
C ASP A 70 5.95 10.88 -13.32
N ARG A 71 5.18 11.41 -14.28
CA ARG A 71 5.29 11.11 -15.70
C ARG A 71 6.64 11.50 -16.31
N GLU A 72 7.30 12.52 -15.75
CA GLU A 72 8.62 12.98 -16.19
C GLU A 72 9.76 12.14 -15.58
N GLY A 73 9.42 11.26 -14.63
CA GLY A 73 10.35 10.40 -13.93
C GLY A 73 10.93 11.03 -12.66
N SER A 74 10.44 12.21 -12.26
CA SER A 74 10.87 12.89 -11.05
C SER A 74 10.29 12.20 -9.80
N PRO A 75 11.05 12.07 -8.71
CA PRO A 75 10.55 11.46 -7.49
C PRO A 75 9.47 12.34 -6.85
N VAL A 76 8.40 11.70 -6.37
CA VAL A 76 7.30 12.40 -5.71
C VAL A 76 7.43 12.22 -4.21
N SER A 77 7.83 13.30 -3.52
CA SER A 77 8.02 13.33 -2.06
C SER A 77 6.78 13.78 -1.28
N GLY A 78 6.75 13.47 0.01
CA GLY A 78 5.72 13.89 0.94
C GLY A 78 4.37 13.20 0.75
N ALA A 79 4.30 12.11 -0.03
CA ALA A 79 3.08 11.34 -0.19
C ALA A 79 2.80 10.53 1.09
N LYS A 80 1.52 10.34 1.39
CA LYS A 80 1.07 9.47 2.49
C LYS A 80 0.66 8.12 1.91
N ILE A 81 1.26 7.06 2.43
CA ILE A 81 1.07 5.73 1.85
C ILE A 81 0.59 4.77 2.93
N GLY A 82 -0.64 4.27 2.75
CA GLY A 82 -1.22 3.21 3.54
C GLY A 82 -1.27 1.92 2.72
N MET A 83 -1.16 0.78 3.40
CA MET A 83 -1.24 -0.54 2.79
C MET A 83 -2.15 -1.44 3.63
N LEU A 84 -3.06 -2.15 2.98
CA LEU A 84 -3.91 -3.16 3.62
C LEU A 84 -3.61 -4.53 3.01
N LEU A 85 -3.09 -5.43 3.83
CA LEU A 85 -2.82 -6.81 3.47
C LEU A 85 -4.07 -7.64 3.74
N SER A 86 -4.46 -8.45 2.76
CA SER A 86 -5.62 -9.32 2.80
C SER A 86 -5.40 -10.56 1.94
N MET A 87 -6.24 -11.59 2.14
CA MET A 87 -6.35 -12.71 1.20
C MET A 87 -7.59 -12.50 0.32
N PRO A 88 -7.45 -12.33 -1.00
CA PRO A 88 -8.59 -12.03 -1.89
C PRO A 88 -9.71 -13.08 -1.84
N ASP A 89 -9.35 -14.35 -1.68
CA ASP A 89 -10.27 -15.48 -1.78
C ASP A 89 -10.66 -16.08 -0.41
N MET A 90 -10.14 -15.52 0.69
CA MET A 90 -10.39 -16.02 2.04
C MET A 90 -10.57 -14.87 3.04
N PHE A 91 -11.67 -14.92 3.80
CA PHE A 91 -11.92 -13.91 4.83
C PHE A 91 -11.18 -14.28 6.14
N CYS A 92 -9.87 -14.04 6.16
CA CYS A 92 -9.01 -14.32 7.32
C CYS A 92 -8.61 -13.06 8.11
N GLY A 93 -9.29 -11.95 7.87
CA GLY A 93 -8.96 -10.64 8.41
C GLY A 93 -7.97 -9.87 7.53
N THR A 94 -7.60 -8.68 7.99
CA THR A 94 -6.71 -7.77 7.28
C THR A 94 -5.66 -7.20 8.21
N SER A 95 -4.47 -6.97 7.69
CA SER A 95 -3.37 -6.31 8.41
C SER A 95 -3.03 -5.00 7.73
N SER A 96 -2.88 -3.91 8.50
CA SER A 96 -2.59 -2.58 7.94
C SER A 96 -1.15 -2.17 8.21
N ALA A 97 -0.51 -1.55 7.23
CA ALA A 97 0.81 -0.95 7.34
C ALA A 97 0.79 0.49 6.81
N VAL A 98 1.72 1.31 7.30
CA VAL A 98 2.00 2.65 6.77
C VAL A 98 3.43 2.63 6.24
N LEU A 99 3.65 3.22 5.07
CA LEU A 99 4.99 3.35 4.50
C LEU A 99 5.46 4.79 4.69
N GLU A 100 6.64 4.93 5.28
CA GLU A 100 7.30 6.21 5.56
C GLU A 100 8.34 6.52 4.48
N GLU A 101 8.46 7.80 4.13
CA GLU A 101 9.45 8.24 3.16
C GLU A 101 10.87 8.11 3.75
N THR A 102 11.74 7.39 3.06
CA THR A 102 13.15 7.17 3.48
C THR A 102 14.15 7.93 2.61
N SER A 103 13.76 8.26 1.38
CA SER A 103 14.45 9.16 0.47
C SER A 103 13.43 9.72 -0.52
N PRO A 104 13.72 10.83 -1.24
CA PRO A 104 12.77 11.41 -2.17
C PRO A 104 12.10 10.40 -3.10
N GLY A 105 10.78 10.21 -2.96
CA GLY A 105 10.00 9.28 -3.78
C GLY A 105 10.16 7.80 -3.43
N VAL A 106 10.83 7.44 -2.33
CA VAL A 106 11.00 6.05 -1.86
C VAL A 106 10.46 5.89 -0.46
N TYR A 107 9.50 5.00 -0.32
CA TYR A 107 8.74 4.76 0.89
C TYR A 107 8.93 3.33 1.36
N ARG A 108 9.10 3.12 2.68
CA ARG A 108 9.34 1.81 3.28
C ARG A 108 8.46 1.61 4.50
N GLY A 109 8.06 0.36 4.74
CA GLY A 109 7.27 -0.04 5.90
C GLY A 109 7.18 -1.56 5.96
N SER A 110 6.64 -2.08 7.06
CA SER A 110 6.48 -3.52 7.26
C SER A 110 5.01 -3.91 7.36
N GLY A 111 4.63 -5.00 6.67
CA GLY A 111 3.31 -5.59 6.74
C GLY A 111 3.36 -7.04 7.21
N VAL A 112 2.32 -7.49 7.91
CA VAL A 112 2.21 -8.87 8.43
C VAL A 112 1.08 -9.60 7.70
N PRO A 113 1.38 -10.48 6.73
CA PRO A 113 0.37 -11.36 6.15
C PRO A 113 -0.05 -12.40 7.20
N LEU A 114 -1.36 -12.62 7.36
CA LEU A 114 -1.89 -13.42 8.48
C LEU A 114 -1.85 -14.93 8.23
N MET A 115 -1.70 -15.37 6.98
CA MET A 115 -1.65 -16.77 6.60
C MET A 115 -0.72 -16.97 5.39
N ALA A 116 -0.25 -18.21 5.20
CA ALA A 116 0.49 -18.62 4.02
C ALA A 116 -0.47 -18.82 2.83
N GLY A 117 -0.03 -18.48 1.62
CA GLY A 117 -0.81 -18.54 0.39
C GLY A 117 -0.80 -17.23 -0.39
N ALA A 118 -1.67 -17.14 -1.40
CA ALA A 118 -1.84 -15.95 -2.21
C ALA A 118 -2.42 -14.81 -1.36
N SER A 119 -1.71 -13.68 -1.34
CA SER A 119 -2.08 -12.48 -0.58
C SER A 119 -2.08 -11.26 -1.50
N SER A 120 -2.79 -10.22 -1.08
CA SER A 120 -2.80 -8.92 -1.73
C SER A 120 -2.46 -7.81 -0.75
N ALA A 121 -1.72 -6.81 -1.23
CA ALA A 121 -1.48 -5.54 -0.58
C ALA A 121 -2.22 -4.45 -1.37
N ASP A 122 -3.32 -3.97 -0.82
CA ASP A 122 -4.04 -2.80 -1.32
C ASP A 122 -3.34 -1.53 -0.84
N VAL A 123 -2.65 -0.86 -1.75
CA VAL A 123 -1.87 0.34 -1.46
C VAL A 123 -2.66 1.58 -1.82
N SER A 124 -2.85 2.46 -0.84
CA SER A 124 -3.45 3.79 -1.01
C SER A 124 -2.37 4.86 -0.88
N ILE A 125 -2.29 5.76 -1.85
CA ILE A 125 -1.27 6.80 -1.99
C ILE A 125 -1.99 8.14 -2.08
N ASP A 126 -1.74 9.04 -1.15
CA ASP A 126 -2.21 10.42 -1.20
C ASP A 126 -1.02 11.35 -1.45
N THR A 127 -0.96 11.94 -2.64
CA THR A 127 0.11 12.87 -3.05
C THR A 127 -0.14 14.32 -2.60
N GLY A 128 -1.23 14.58 -1.87
CA GLY A 128 -1.73 15.91 -1.56
C GLY A 128 -2.47 16.59 -2.72
N LYS A 129 -2.23 16.15 -3.96
CA LYS A 129 -2.99 16.56 -5.15
C LYS A 129 -4.09 15.55 -5.49
N GLN A 130 -3.81 14.27 -5.31
CA GLN A 130 -4.71 13.18 -5.69
C GLN A 130 -4.51 11.95 -4.80
N ALA A 131 -5.59 11.20 -4.58
CA ALA A 131 -5.57 9.86 -4.01
C ALA A 131 -5.55 8.79 -5.11
N ILE A 132 -4.60 7.87 -5.01
CA ILE A 132 -4.35 6.76 -5.93
C ILE A 132 -4.43 5.46 -5.15
N ALA A 133 -4.92 4.41 -5.80
CA ALA A 133 -4.92 3.06 -5.24
C ALA A 133 -4.42 2.05 -6.27
N VAL A 134 -3.56 1.14 -5.83
CA VAL A 134 -3.03 0.02 -6.60
C VAL A 134 -3.05 -1.25 -5.76
N ARG A 135 -3.14 -2.42 -6.39
CA ARG A 135 -3.14 -3.72 -5.71
C ARG A 135 -1.92 -4.51 -6.12
N TYR A 136 -1.08 -4.87 -5.17
CA TYR A 136 0.08 -5.72 -5.36
C TYR A 136 -0.21 -7.14 -4.86
N LEU A 137 0.02 -8.16 -5.70
CA LEU A 137 -0.25 -9.56 -5.34
C LEU A 137 1.07 -10.29 -5.09
N PHE A 138 1.15 -11.00 -3.97
CA PHE A 138 2.37 -11.68 -3.52
C PHE A 138 2.02 -13.00 -2.82
N THR A 139 3.01 -13.86 -2.64
CA THR A 139 2.85 -15.12 -1.90
C THR A 139 3.43 -14.99 -0.50
N ALA A 140 2.69 -15.46 0.50
CA ALA A 140 3.21 -15.68 1.84
C ALA A 140 3.49 -17.18 2.08
N VAL A 141 4.58 -17.50 2.77
CA VAL A 141 5.02 -18.85 3.13
C VAL A 141 5.24 -18.96 4.64
N HIS A 142 5.37 -20.17 5.18
CA HIS A 142 5.68 -20.40 6.59
C HIS A 142 7.14 -20.12 6.93
#